data_AF-A0A6A0IFG3-F1
#
_entry.id   AF-A0A6A0IFG3-F1
#
_cell.length_a   1.000
_cell.length_b   1.000
_cell.length_c   1.000
_cell.angle_alpha   90.00
_cell.angle_beta   90.00
_cell.angle_gamma   90.00
#
_symmetry.space_group_name_H-M   'P 1'
#
loop_
_entity.id
_entity.type
_entity.pdbx_description
1 polymer ?
#
loop_
_entity_poly.entity_id
_entity_poly.type
_entity_poly.pdbx_seq_one_letter_code
_entity_poly.pdbx_strand_id
1 'polypeptide(L)'
;MANEQKRIASAAVREAIVEYAREQVGAHYVMGAAGNTPGNADGAWYRPDTVKLHENDPKGKPPFLFAATRSGEKKHVCGGRYSCADVKKLSQGDPANAAHTVKPSGYRWERPARYEGAKDSVFGECCAGIRHFDCIGFVNWVFGHVQQNHRGIPQWIAKTTEVGLTEIQAGDILTTGDHHIGIATSATHVVHASDTQWGVIEQKISTGSWDRYGRVKESFWLKYGLTSEEVIGDAMIVDFGLPE
;
A
#
# COMPACT_ATOMS: atom_id res chain seq x y z
N MET A 1 25.36 -9.32 26.33
CA MET A 1 25.10 -10.20 25.16
C MET A 1 23.61 -10.25 24.82
N ALA A 2 22.71 -10.66 25.72
CA ALA A 2 21.27 -10.74 25.43
C ALA A 2 20.60 -9.41 24.97
N ASN A 3 20.96 -8.26 25.53
CA ASN A 3 20.41 -6.96 25.09
C ASN A 3 20.91 -6.54 23.70
N GLU A 4 22.12 -6.92 23.32
CA GLU A 4 22.68 -6.58 22.02
C GLU A 4 21.99 -7.39 20.91
N GLN A 5 21.79 -8.69 21.13
CA GLN A 5 21.05 -9.55 20.20
C GLN A 5 19.60 -9.07 19.98
N LYS A 6 18.92 -8.62 21.04
CA LYS A 6 17.57 -8.03 20.93
C LYS A 6 17.56 -6.76 20.07
N ARG A 7 18.56 -5.91 20.22
CA ARG A 7 18.70 -4.68 19.41
C ARG A 7 18.93 -4.99 17.94
N ILE A 8 19.82 -5.95 17.64
CA ILE A 8 20.11 -6.40 16.27
C ILE A 8 18.84 -6.97 15.62
N ALA A 9 18.13 -7.88 16.30
CA ALA A 9 16.89 -8.45 15.79
C ALA A 9 15.82 -7.37 15.53
N SER A 10 15.67 -6.39 16.45
CA SER A 10 14.75 -5.27 16.23
C SER A 10 15.15 -4.36 15.06
N ALA A 11 16.44 -4.24 14.75
CA ALA A 11 16.90 -3.47 13.60
C ALA A 11 16.58 -4.19 12.28
N ALA A 12 16.89 -5.49 12.18
CA ALA A 12 16.58 -6.31 11.01
C ALA A 12 15.07 -6.33 10.69
N VAL A 13 14.22 -6.45 11.71
CA VAL A 13 12.77 -6.38 11.52
C VAL A 13 12.31 -5.03 10.95
N ARG A 14 12.88 -3.92 11.43
CA ARG A 14 12.55 -2.59 10.91
C ARG A 14 13.01 -2.43 9.46
N GLU A 15 14.15 -3.01 9.11
CA GLU A 15 14.66 -3.02 7.73
C GLU A 15 13.72 -3.79 6.80
N ALA A 16 13.30 -5.00 7.17
CA ALA A 16 12.32 -5.78 6.41
C ALA A 16 10.99 -5.04 6.22
N ILE A 17 10.49 -4.37 7.27
CA ILE A 17 9.28 -3.53 7.17
C ILE A 17 9.45 -2.41 6.14
N VAL A 18 10.61 -1.76 6.11
CA VAL A 18 10.89 -0.69 5.15
C VAL A 18 11.01 -1.23 3.73
N GLU A 19 11.63 -2.40 3.55
CA GLU A 19 11.70 -3.09 2.26
C GLU A 19 10.30 -3.40 1.73
N TYR A 20 9.49 -4.14 2.51
CA TYR A 20 8.11 -4.45 2.13
C TYR A 20 7.27 -3.19 1.87
N ALA A 21 7.46 -2.12 2.64
CA ALA A 21 6.78 -0.85 2.39
C ALA A 21 7.16 -0.25 1.03
N ARG A 22 8.46 -0.20 0.69
CA ARG A 22 8.97 0.39 -0.54
C ARG A 22 8.60 -0.41 -1.79
N GLU A 23 8.55 -1.73 -1.69
CA GLU A 23 8.09 -2.60 -2.79
C GLU A 23 6.67 -2.25 -3.26
N GLN A 24 5.84 -1.68 -2.38
CA GLN A 24 4.47 -1.31 -2.73
C GLN A 24 4.37 0.11 -3.30
N VAL A 25 5.46 0.88 -3.43
CA VAL A 25 5.41 2.20 -4.09
C VAL A 25 4.98 2.03 -5.54
N GLY A 26 3.95 2.78 -5.94
CA GLY A 26 3.28 2.60 -7.23
C GLY A 26 2.04 1.70 -7.18
N ALA A 27 1.76 1.05 -6.05
CA ALA A 27 0.47 0.41 -5.83
C ALA A 27 -0.67 1.45 -5.81
N HIS A 28 -1.89 0.97 -6.00
CA HIS A 28 -3.07 1.81 -6.14
C HIS A 28 -3.81 1.99 -4.82
N TYR A 29 -4.66 3.03 -4.74
CA TYR A 29 -5.51 3.22 -3.57
C TYR A 29 -6.94 2.74 -3.84
N VAL A 30 -7.45 1.87 -2.97
CA VAL A 30 -8.88 1.53 -2.86
C VAL A 30 -9.20 1.31 -1.39
N MET A 31 -10.21 2.03 -0.90
CA MET A 31 -10.69 1.90 0.48
C MET A 31 -11.06 0.44 0.80
N GLY A 32 -10.48 -0.12 1.87
CA GLY A 32 -10.75 -1.47 2.35
C GLY A 32 -10.05 -2.60 1.60
N ALA A 33 -9.16 -2.30 0.63
CA ALA A 33 -8.51 -3.30 -0.21
C ALA A 33 -7.49 -4.20 0.51
N ALA A 34 -6.89 -3.69 1.59
CA ALA A 34 -5.95 -4.44 2.44
C ALA A 34 -4.83 -5.18 1.68
N GLY A 35 -4.32 -4.59 0.61
CA GLY A 35 -3.23 -5.16 -0.17
C GLY A 35 -3.67 -6.20 -1.18
N ASN A 36 -4.93 -6.26 -1.58
CA ASN A 36 -5.38 -7.25 -2.55
C ASN A 36 -5.15 -6.80 -4.00
N THR A 37 -4.66 -7.71 -4.84
CA THR A 37 -4.62 -7.56 -6.30
C THR A 37 -5.97 -7.99 -6.89
N PRO A 38 -6.57 -7.23 -7.83
CA PRO A 38 -7.89 -7.52 -8.36
C PRO A 38 -8.02 -8.95 -8.91
N GLY A 39 -8.92 -9.73 -8.33
CA GLY A 39 -9.19 -11.12 -8.76
C GLY A 39 -8.30 -12.20 -8.12
N ASN A 40 -7.32 -11.81 -7.30
CA ASN A 40 -6.49 -12.74 -6.53
C ASN A 40 -6.94 -12.80 -5.07
N ALA A 41 -6.50 -13.82 -4.33
CA ALA A 41 -6.72 -13.94 -2.88
C ALA A 41 -5.44 -13.62 -2.07
N ASP A 42 -4.75 -12.56 -2.47
CA ASP A 42 -3.40 -12.19 -2.02
C ASP A 42 -3.35 -10.93 -1.13
N GLY A 43 -4.50 -10.47 -0.65
CA GLY A 43 -4.59 -9.41 0.36
C GLY A 43 -4.10 -9.87 1.74
N ALA A 44 -4.19 -8.97 2.73
CA ALA A 44 -3.87 -9.30 4.10
C ALA A 44 -4.76 -10.46 4.58
N TRP A 45 -4.24 -11.33 5.46
CA TRP A 45 -4.90 -12.57 5.90
C TRP A 45 -6.36 -12.40 6.38
N TYR A 46 -6.72 -11.24 6.92
CA TYR A 46 -8.08 -10.94 7.40
C TYR A 46 -9.03 -10.42 6.30
N ARG A 47 -8.50 -10.10 5.11
CA ARG A 47 -9.19 -9.60 3.92
C ARG A 47 -8.45 -10.04 2.63
N PRO A 48 -8.33 -11.35 2.37
CA PRO A 48 -7.48 -11.86 1.29
C PRO A 48 -8.04 -11.57 -0.11
N ASP A 49 -9.36 -11.50 -0.28
CA ASP A 49 -10.03 -11.36 -1.59
C ASP A 49 -11.16 -10.33 -1.52
N THR A 50 -10.83 -9.04 -1.58
CA THR A 50 -11.80 -7.94 -1.43
C THR A 50 -11.93 -7.03 -2.64
N VAL A 51 -11.00 -7.12 -3.58
CA VAL A 51 -10.90 -6.28 -4.77
C VAL A 51 -11.11 -7.14 -6.00
N LYS A 52 -12.02 -6.70 -6.86
CA LYS A 52 -12.33 -7.32 -8.14
C LYS A 52 -11.98 -6.36 -9.27
N LEU A 53 -11.48 -6.89 -10.36
CA LEU A 53 -11.33 -6.10 -11.58
C LEU A 53 -12.72 -5.93 -12.17
N HIS A 54 -13.11 -4.69 -12.46
CA HIS A 54 -14.34 -4.42 -13.19
C HIS A 54 -14.26 -5.08 -14.55
N GLU A 55 -15.34 -5.74 -14.97
CA GLU A 55 -15.45 -6.23 -16.34
C GLU A 55 -15.27 -5.06 -17.32
N ASN A 56 -14.45 -5.28 -18.34
CA ASN A 56 -14.18 -4.25 -19.33
C ASN A 56 -15.48 -3.94 -20.10
N ASP A 57 -16.03 -2.76 -19.90
CA ASP A 57 -17.15 -2.24 -20.66
C ASP A 57 -16.68 -1.04 -21.51
N PRO A 58 -16.11 -1.32 -22.70
CA PRO A 58 -15.68 -0.27 -23.64
C PRO A 58 -16.86 0.47 -24.27
N LYS A 59 -18.08 -0.06 -24.15
CA LYS A 59 -19.30 0.49 -24.78
C LYS A 59 -20.09 1.39 -23.82
N GLY A 60 -19.85 1.27 -22.52
CA GLY A 60 -20.39 2.16 -21.50
C GLY A 60 -19.95 3.61 -21.71
N LYS A 61 -20.82 4.56 -21.33
CA LYS A 61 -20.47 5.99 -21.23
C LYS A 61 -20.55 6.42 -19.77
N PRO A 62 -19.42 6.72 -19.11
CA PRO A 62 -18.03 6.58 -19.58
C PRO A 62 -17.59 5.10 -19.62
N PRO A 63 -16.56 4.74 -20.42
CA PRO A 63 -16.07 3.37 -20.51
C PRO A 63 -15.38 2.95 -19.21
N PHE A 64 -15.58 1.70 -18.79
CA PHE A 64 -14.93 1.13 -17.62
C PHE A 64 -13.89 0.13 -18.08
N LEU A 65 -12.61 0.45 -17.94
CA LEU A 65 -11.56 -0.41 -18.49
C LEU A 65 -10.45 -0.67 -17.47
N PHE A 66 -10.36 -1.91 -17.02
CA PHE A 66 -9.31 -2.36 -16.11
C PHE A 66 -9.28 -1.57 -14.80
N ALA A 67 -10.45 -1.24 -14.24
CA ALA A 67 -10.56 -0.54 -12.96
C ALA A 67 -10.77 -1.55 -11.82
N ALA A 68 -10.01 -1.44 -10.75
CA ALA A 68 -10.28 -2.19 -9.54
C ALA A 68 -11.49 -1.63 -8.81
N THR A 69 -12.31 -2.52 -8.26
CA THR A 69 -13.45 -2.18 -7.43
C THR A 69 -13.48 -3.05 -6.20
N ARG A 70 -13.94 -2.49 -5.08
CA ARG A 70 -14.24 -3.27 -3.88
C ARG A 70 -15.74 -3.32 -3.69
N SER A 71 -16.27 -4.54 -3.57
CA SER A 71 -17.67 -4.79 -3.24
C SER A 71 -17.87 -4.69 -1.72
N GLY A 72 -18.94 -4.02 -1.31
CA GLY A 72 -19.33 -3.76 0.09
C GLY A 72 -20.63 -2.94 0.12
N GLU A 73 -20.99 -2.36 1.26
CA GLU A 73 -22.17 -1.47 1.39
C GLU A 73 -22.09 -0.26 0.42
N LYS A 74 -20.87 0.18 0.10
CA LYS A 74 -20.58 1.17 -0.94
C LYS A 74 -19.52 0.62 -1.89
N LYS A 75 -19.74 0.81 -3.20
CA LYS A 75 -18.78 0.41 -4.24
C LYS A 75 -17.70 1.48 -4.38
N HIS A 76 -16.49 1.16 -3.95
CA HIS A 76 -15.32 1.99 -4.20
C HIS A 76 -14.65 1.57 -5.50
N VAL A 77 -14.25 2.54 -6.31
CA VAL A 77 -13.57 2.32 -7.60
C VAL A 77 -12.22 3.02 -7.55
N CYS A 78 -11.19 2.34 -8.03
CA CYS A 78 -9.87 2.92 -8.10
C CYS A 78 -9.80 4.02 -9.16
N GLY A 79 -9.32 5.20 -8.75
CA GLY A 79 -8.96 6.29 -9.68
C GLY A 79 -7.64 6.04 -10.43
N GLY A 80 -6.93 4.95 -10.10
CA GLY A 80 -5.54 4.73 -10.46
C GLY A 80 -4.63 5.75 -9.75
N ARG A 81 -3.50 6.07 -10.37
CA ARG A 81 -2.57 7.10 -9.88
C ARG A 81 -2.60 8.35 -10.76
N TYR A 82 -3.80 8.88 -11.03
CA TYR A 82 -4.02 9.91 -12.06
C TYR A 82 -3.26 11.23 -11.83
N SER A 83 -2.87 11.51 -10.59
CA SER A 83 -2.07 12.70 -10.26
C SER A 83 -0.56 12.48 -10.44
N CYS A 84 -0.10 11.23 -10.54
CA CYS A 84 1.31 10.88 -10.71
C CYS A 84 1.86 11.24 -12.10
N ALA A 85 3.11 11.72 -12.13
CA ALA A 85 3.73 12.25 -13.33
C ALA A 85 4.03 11.19 -14.41
N ASP A 86 4.36 9.97 -14.01
CA ASP A 86 4.52 8.80 -14.88
C ASP A 86 3.19 8.43 -15.55
N VAL A 87 2.09 8.39 -14.79
CA VAL A 87 0.75 8.09 -15.33
C VAL A 87 0.25 9.19 -16.26
N LYS A 88 0.52 10.46 -15.93
CA LYS A 88 0.18 11.61 -16.81
C LYS A 88 0.88 11.57 -18.17
N LYS A 89 2.04 10.90 -18.27
CA LYS A 89 2.79 10.73 -19.53
C LYS A 89 2.23 9.60 -20.42
N LEU A 90 1.40 8.72 -19.87
CA LEU A 90 0.77 7.65 -20.67
C LEU A 90 -0.20 8.23 -21.69
N SER A 91 -0.22 7.64 -22.88
CA SER A 91 -1.22 7.97 -23.90
C SER A 91 -2.62 7.62 -23.41
N GLN A 92 -3.62 8.38 -23.83
CA GLN A 92 -5.01 8.06 -23.53
C GLN A 92 -5.40 6.77 -24.27
N GLY A 93 -5.99 5.83 -23.54
CA GLY A 93 -6.51 4.59 -24.10
C GLY A 93 -7.71 4.85 -25.01
N ASP A 94 -7.86 3.99 -26.02
CA ASP A 94 -9.01 4.01 -26.93
C ASP A 94 -9.69 2.64 -26.82
N PRO A 95 -10.89 2.55 -26.24
CA PRO A 95 -11.63 1.30 -26.11
C PRO A 95 -11.88 0.59 -27.44
N ALA A 96 -11.98 1.35 -28.55
CA ALA A 96 -12.25 0.79 -29.87
C ALA A 96 -10.99 0.22 -30.53
N ASN A 97 -9.80 0.55 -30.01
CA ASN A 97 -8.54 0.06 -30.53
C ASN A 97 -8.09 -1.22 -29.77
N ALA A 98 -8.15 -2.36 -30.45
CA ALA A 98 -7.74 -3.65 -29.90
C ALA A 98 -6.27 -3.68 -29.42
N ALA A 99 -5.36 -2.92 -30.05
CA ALA A 99 -3.97 -2.87 -29.60
C ALA A 99 -3.88 -2.25 -28.19
N HIS A 100 -4.75 -1.28 -27.87
CA HIS A 100 -4.77 -0.64 -26.56
C HIS A 100 -5.31 -1.59 -25.48
N THR A 101 -6.29 -2.44 -25.83
CA THR A 101 -6.87 -3.41 -24.88
C THR A 101 -6.00 -4.64 -24.64
N VAL A 102 -5.12 -5.01 -25.60
CA VAL A 102 -4.13 -6.09 -25.43
C VAL A 102 -3.02 -5.72 -24.45
N LYS A 103 -2.58 -4.44 -24.44
CA LYS A 103 -1.54 -3.95 -23.52
C LYS A 103 -2.05 -2.75 -22.70
N PRO A 104 -2.99 -2.97 -21.78
CA PRO A 104 -3.72 -1.86 -21.15
C PRO A 104 -2.87 -1.05 -20.16
N SER A 105 -1.80 -1.62 -19.61
CA SER A 105 -0.86 -0.89 -18.74
C SER A 105 -0.09 0.23 -19.46
N GLY A 106 -0.06 0.23 -20.79
CA GLY A 106 0.57 1.30 -21.58
C GLY A 106 -0.27 2.58 -21.72
N TYR A 107 -1.48 2.59 -21.16
CA TYR A 107 -2.47 3.64 -21.39
C TYR A 107 -3.11 4.11 -20.09
N ARG A 108 -3.59 5.36 -20.11
CA ARG A 108 -4.50 5.88 -19.09
C ARG A 108 -5.94 5.78 -19.57
N TRP A 109 -6.81 5.28 -18.71
CA TRP A 109 -8.19 4.90 -19.02
C TRP A 109 -9.18 5.78 -18.28
N GLU A 110 -10.25 6.18 -18.96
CA GLU A 110 -11.32 6.97 -18.31
C GLU A 110 -11.96 6.19 -17.15
N ARG A 111 -12.41 6.92 -16.13
CA ARG A 111 -13.09 6.38 -14.96
C ARG A 111 -14.41 7.10 -14.75
N PRO A 112 -15.48 6.39 -14.36
CA PRO A 112 -16.79 6.99 -14.15
C PRO A 112 -16.85 7.92 -12.96
N ALA A 113 -17.42 9.10 -13.18
CA ALA A 113 -17.69 10.08 -12.13
C ALA A 113 -18.64 9.58 -11.03
N ARG A 114 -19.45 8.54 -11.30
CA ARG A 114 -20.55 8.09 -10.42
C ARG A 114 -20.13 7.22 -9.22
N TYR A 115 -18.84 6.97 -9.00
CA TYR A 115 -18.34 6.22 -7.84
C TYR A 115 -17.47 7.13 -6.98
N GLU A 116 -17.59 7.01 -5.65
CA GLU A 116 -17.19 8.05 -4.67
C GLU A 116 -15.80 8.67 -4.94
N GLY A 117 -15.79 9.99 -5.21
CA GLY A 117 -14.60 10.85 -5.30
C GLY A 117 -14.48 11.75 -6.54
N ALA A 118 -15.23 11.52 -7.63
CA ALA A 118 -15.03 12.26 -8.88
C ALA A 118 -16.13 13.31 -9.13
N LYS A 119 -15.75 14.55 -9.51
CA LYS A 119 -16.72 15.54 -10.00
C LYS A 119 -16.79 15.64 -11.53
N ASP A 120 -15.74 15.28 -12.25
CA ASP A 120 -15.75 15.07 -13.72
C ASP A 120 -14.74 13.95 -14.05
N SER A 121 -15.02 13.12 -15.07
CA SER A 121 -14.28 11.89 -15.41
C SER A 121 -12.75 12.02 -15.29
N VAL A 122 -12.12 11.17 -14.47
CA VAL A 122 -10.65 11.14 -14.32
C VAL A 122 -10.04 9.99 -15.13
N PHE A 123 -8.92 10.25 -15.80
CA PHE A 123 -8.13 9.20 -16.45
C PHE A 123 -7.17 8.57 -15.45
N GLY A 124 -7.30 7.27 -15.22
CA GLY A 124 -6.47 6.50 -14.30
C GLY A 124 -5.54 5.52 -15.00
N GLU A 125 -4.65 4.93 -14.24
CA GLU A 125 -3.83 3.80 -14.67
C GLU A 125 -4.66 2.49 -14.72
N CYS A 126 -4.18 1.51 -15.49
CA CYS A 126 -4.70 0.15 -15.48
C CYS A 126 -4.48 -0.51 -14.10
N CYS A 127 -5.52 -1.08 -13.50
CA CYS A 127 -5.43 -1.76 -12.21
C CYS A 127 -5.10 -3.27 -12.32
N ALA A 128 -5.07 -3.82 -13.54
CA ALA A 128 -4.81 -5.24 -13.74
C ALA A 128 -3.39 -5.61 -13.28
N GLY A 129 -3.30 -6.59 -12.38
CA GLY A 129 -2.02 -7.04 -11.80
C GLY A 129 -1.38 -6.06 -10.81
N ILE A 130 -2.07 -4.97 -10.43
CA ILE A 130 -1.57 -3.99 -9.47
C ILE A 130 -2.24 -4.21 -8.12
N ARG A 131 -1.46 -4.13 -7.04
CA ARG A 131 -1.97 -4.24 -5.67
C ARG A 131 -2.71 -2.98 -5.25
N HIS A 132 -3.72 -3.13 -4.39
CA HIS A 132 -4.52 -2.00 -3.90
C HIS A 132 -4.51 -1.91 -2.38
N PHE A 133 -4.43 -0.69 -1.86
CA PHE A 133 -4.39 -0.43 -0.43
C PHE A 133 -5.29 0.74 -0.02
N ASP A 134 -5.73 0.72 1.23
CA ASP A 134 -6.05 1.94 1.97
C ASP A 134 -4.92 2.22 2.98
N CYS A 135 -4.96 3.37 3.66
CA CYS A 135 -3.89 3.79 4.57
C CYS A 135 -3.60 2.73 5.64
N ILE A 136 -4.64 2.22 6.31
CA ILE A 136 -4.49 1.24 7.39
C ILE A 136 -4.22 -0.18 6.90
N GLY A 137 -4.82 -0.58 5.77
CA GLY A 137 -4.60 -1.87 5.15
C GLY A 137 -3.18 -2.00 4.61
N PHE A 138 -2.58 -0.91 4.12
CA PHE A 138 -1.16 -0.86 3.78
C PHE A 138 -0.28 -1.21 4.99
N VAL A 139 -0.45 -0.50 6.11
CA VAL A 139 0.36 -0.74 7.31
C VAL A 139 0.15 -2.15 7.86
N ASN A 140 -1.09 -2.63 7.92
CA ASN A 140 -1.36 -3.98 8.40
C ASN A 140 -0.81 -5.06 7.47
N TRP A 141 -0.82 -4.86 6.15
CA TRP A 141 -0.25 -5.79 5.18
C TRP A 141 1.28 -5.85 5.31
N VAL A 142 1.95 -4.70 5.37
CA VAL A 142 3.42 -4.63 5.55
C VAL A 142 3.84 -5.32 6.85
N PHE A 143 3.20 -4.95 7.96
CA PHE A 143 3.51 -5.60 9.24
C PHE A 143 3.14 -7.07 9.25
N GLY A 144 2.10 -7.48 8.51
CA GLY A 144 1.65 -8.87 8.39
C GLY A 144 2.70 -9.84 7.85
N HIS A 145 3.69 -9.35 7.09
CA HIS A 145 4.81 -10.16 6.57
C HIS A 145 5.82 -10.52 7.66
N VAL A 146 5.98 -9.66 8.66
CA VAL A 146 6.85 -9.93 9.80
C VAL A 146 6.06 -10.58 10.93
N GLN A 147 4.84 -10.09 11.16
CA GLN A 147 3.98 -10.54 12.23
C GLN A 147 2.52 -10.27 11.88
N GLN A 148 1.71 -11.32 11.82
CA GLN A 148 0.27 -11.18 11.62
C GLN A 148 -0.35 -10.23 12.64
N ASN A 149 -0.94 -9.15 12.12
CA ASN A 149 -1.49 -8.08 12.92
C ASN A 149 -2.64 -7.45 12.15
N HIS A 150 -3.75 -7.17 12.83
CA HIS A 150 -4.87 -6.41 12.28
C HIS A 150 -5.25 -5.37 13.31
N ARG A 151 -4.92 -4.10 13.03
CA ARG A 151 -5.15 -2.99 13.94
C ARG A 151 -5.80 -1.83 13.21
N GLY A 152 -6.65 -1.09 13.92
CA GLY A 152 -7.05 0.25 13.53
C GLY A 152 -5.99 1.29 13.93
N ILE A 153 -6.09 2.50 13.39
CA ILE A 153 -5.14 3.60 13.69
C ILE A 153 -5.04 3.89 15.21
N PRO A 154 -6.14 4.00 15.98
CA PRO A 154 -6.06 4.19 17.43
C PRO A 154 -5.31 3.06 18.16
N GLN A 155 -5.43 1.83 17.66
CA GLN A 155 -4.73 0.68 18.23
C GLN A 155 -3.23 0.72 17.91
N TRP A 156 -2.83 1.22 16.74
CA TRP A 156 -1.41 1.48 16.43
C TRP A 156 -0.82 2.58 17.30
N ILE A 157 -1.56 3.67 17.49
CA ILE A 157 -1.16 4.76 18.40
C ILE A 157 -0.90 4.20 19.81
N ALA A 158 -1.83 3.41 20.35
CA ALA A 158 -1.70 2.80 21.68
C ALA A 158 -0.54 1.78 21.81
N LYS A 159 -0.05 1.22 20.70
CA LYS A 159 1.04 0.22 20.68
C LYS A 159 2.42 0.80 20.40
N THR A 160 2.50 2.10 20.12
CA THR A 160 3.75 2.81 19.86
C THR A 160 4.09 3.78 20.98
N THR A 161 5.37 4.01 21.22
CA THR A 161 5.87 5.10 22.06
C THR A 161 6.10 6.31 21.19
N GLU A 162 5.65 7.48 21.61
CA GLU A 162 5.85 8.72 20.85
C GLU A 162 7.31 9.15 20.86
N VAL A 163 7.79 9.64 19.71
CA VAL A 163 9.15 10.16 19.53
C VAL A 163 9.09 11.55 18.88
N GLY A 164 10.13 12.37 19.08
CA GLY A 164 10.24 13.67 18.44
C GLY A 164 10.50 13.58 16.94
N LEU A 165 10.18 14.64 16.20
CA LEU A 165 10.42 14.74 14.74
C LEU A 165 11.89 14.48 14.36
N THR A 166 12.83 14.94 15.18
CA THR A 166 14.28 14.73 14.96
C THR A 166 14.77 13.34 15.36
N GLU A 167 13.91 12.54 15.98
CA GLU A 167 14.23 11.20 16.48
C GLU A 167 13.63 10.09 15.62
N ILE A 168 12.93 10.43 14.53
CA ILE A 168 12.30 9.47 13.62
C ILE A 168 13.34 8.49 13.08
N GLN A 169 12.96 7.22 13.06
CA GLN A 169 13.74 6.13 12.51
C GLN A 169 12.92 5.34 11.49
N ALA A 170 13.62 4.61 10.62
CA ALA A 170 13.04 3.59 9.76
C ALA A 170 12.18 2.61 10.59
N GLY A 171 10.97 2.31 10.10
CA GLY A 171 10.00 1.44 10.76
C GLY A 171 9.11 2.14 11.80
N ASP A 172 9.34 3.43 12.10
CA ASP A 172 8.39 4.19 12.93
C ASP A 172 7.07 4.41 12.17
N ILE A 173 5.96 4.46 12.90
CA ILE A 173 4.62 4.68 12.37
C ILE A 173 4.27 6.16 12.49
N LEU A 174 3.86 6.78 11.39
CA LEU A 174 3.41 8.16 11.36
C LEU A 174 1.89 8.22 11.24
N THR A 175 1.25 9.12 11.97
CA THR A 175 -0.21 9.30 11.92
C THR A 175 -0.63 10.76 11.83
N THR A 176 -1.71 11.00 11.11
CA THR A 176 -2.46 12.27 11.13
C THR A 176 -3.83 11.98 11.73
N GLY A 177 -4.09 12.53 12.91
CA GLY A 177 -5.20 12.17 13.78
C GLY A 177 -5.38 10.65 13.91
N ASP A 178 -6.62 10.20 13.79
CA ASP A 178 -7.03 8.80 13.74
C ASP A 178 -7.48 8.35 12.33
N HIS A 179 -7.19 9.14 11.29
CA HIS A 179 -7.71 8.94 9.93
C HIS A 179 -6.64 8.59 8.89
N HIS A 180 -5.37 8.91 9.14
CA HIS A 180 -4.28 8.57 8.23
C HIS A 180 -3.06 7.97 8.93
N ILE A 181 -2.35 7.08 8.23
CA ILE A 181 -1.21 6.34 8.77
C ILE A 181 -0.19 6.00 7.67
N GLY A 182 1.09 5.99 8.03
CA GLY A 182 2.21 5.63 7.16
C GLY A 182 3.38 5.01 7.94
N ILE A 183 4.39 4.56 7.20
CA ILE A 183 5.61 3.94 7.75
C ILE A 183 6.81 4.79 7.34
N ALA A 184 7.57 5.29 8.32
CA ALA A 184 8.84 5.95 8.05
C ALA A 184 9.82 4.96 7.42
N THR A 185 10.37 5.31 6.27
CA THR A 185 11.42 4.53 5.60
C THR A 185 12.82 5.10 5.87
N SER A 186 12.88 6.30 6.43
CA SER A 186 14.07 6.96 6.94
C SER A 186 13.66 8.07 7.92
N ALA A 187 14.63 8.79 8.48
CA ALA A 187 14.36 9.99 9.28
C ALA A 187 13.64 11.11 8.51
N THR A 188 13.61 11.04 7.17
CA THR A 188 13.08 12.12 6.32
C THR A 188 12.02 11.68 5.33
N HIS A 189 11.69 10.38 5.24
CA HIS A 189 10.73 9.85 4.26
C HIS A 189 9.76 8.88 4.90
N VAL A 190 8.55 8.86 4.35
CA VAL A 190 7.44 8.01 4.75
C VAL A 190 6.80 7.39 3.52
N VAL A 191 6.50 6.10 3.58
CA VAL A 191 5.63 5.43 2.62
C VAL A 191 4.24 5.31 3.22
N HIS A 192 3.23 5.62 2.42
CA HIS A 192 1.83 5.49 2.80
C HIS A 192 0.93 5.36 1.58
N ALA A 193 -0.22 4.69 1.74
CA ALA A 193 -1.31 4.75 0.78
C ALA A 193 -2.03 6.09 0.95
N SER A 194 -1.64 7.08 0.15
CA SER A 194 -2.01 8.49 0.32
C SER A 194 -3.51 8.71 0.06
N ASP A 195 -3.95 8.53 -1.18
CA ASP A 195 -5.34 8.70 -1.61
C ASP A 195 -5.56 8.09 -3.01
N THR A 196 -6.77 8.25 -3.54
CA THR A 196 -7.20 7.79 -4.87
C THR A 196 -6.51 8.48 -6.05
N GLN A 197 -5.73 9.54 -5.83
CA GLN A 197 -5.02 10.27 -6.89
C GLN A 197 -3.59 9.80 -7.04
N TRP A 198 -2.94 9.46 -5.93
CA TRP A 198 -1.52 9.15 -5.87
C TRP A 198 -1.23 7.66 -5.64
N GLY A 199 -2.13 6.93 -5.00
CA GLY A 199 -1.89 5.54 -4.60
C GLY A 199 -0.93 5.43 -3.43
N VAL A 200 -0.06 4.43 -3.44
CA VAL A 200 1.04 4.28 -2.49
C VAL A 200 2.26 5.04 -3.00
N ILE A 201 2.75 5.98 -2.20
CA ILE A 201 3.89 6.83 -2.53
C ILE A 201 4.89 6.87 -1.37
N GLU A 202 6.16 7.09 -1.70
CA GLU A 202 7.17 7.56 -0.75
C GLU A 202 7.25 9.08 -0.86
N GLN A 203 7.12 9.78 0.25
CA GLN A 203 7.20 11.24 0.29
C GLN A 203 8.08 11.73 1.43
N LYS A 204 8.61 12.94 1.27
CA LYS A 204 9.37 13.60 2.33
C LYS A 204 8.45 13.92 3.52
N ILE A 205 8.93 13.67 4.73
CA ILE A 205 8.28 14.08 5.97
C ILE A 205 8.44 15.60 6.10
N SER A 206 7.34 16.33 5.96
CA SER A 206 7.27 17.77 6.20
C SER A 206 6.62 18.08 7.55
N THR A 207 7.14 19.12 8.21
CA THR A 207 6.56 19.64 9.45
C THR A 207 5.09 20.00 9.25
N GLY A 208 4.23 19.50 10.13
CA GLY A 208 2.78 19.76 10.10
C GLY A 208 1.98 18.88 9.14
N SER A 209 2.62 17.98 8.39
CA SER A 209 1.90 16.98 7.56
C SER A 209 1.52 15.71 8.33
N TRP A 210 2.14 15.52 9.49
CA TRP A 210 1.92 14.39 10.40
C TRP A 210 1.84 14.92 11.83
N ASP A 211 0.87 14.42 12.59
CA ASP A 211 0.60 14.89 13.95
C ASP A 211 1.43 14.12 14.98
N ARG A 212 1.79 12.87 14.68
CA ARG A 212 2.47 11.99 15.63
C ARG A 212 3.44 11.03 14.95
N TYR A 213 4.54 10.77 15.63
CA TYR A 213 5.60 9.84 15.25
C TYR A 213 5.72 8.77 16.33
N GLY A 214 5.42 7.52 15.99
CA GLY A 214 5.28 6.41 16.92
C GLY A 214 6.29 5.31 16.67
N ARG A 215 7.19 5.07 17.63
CA ARG A 215 8.09 3.91 17.63
C ARG A 215 7.40 2.67 18.15
N VAL A 216 7.40 1.59 17.38
CA VAL A 216 6.88 0.30 17.83
C VAL A 216 7.77 -0.23 18.95
N LYS A 217 7.15 -0.58 20.09
CA LYS A 217 7.86 -1.03 21.29
C LYS A 217 8.61 -2.34 21.03
N GLU A 218 9.81 -2.48 21.58
CA GLU A 218 10.62 -3.71 21.39
C GLU A 218 9.89 -4.99 21.80
N SER A 219 9.05 -4.92 22.85
CA SER A 219 8.24 -6.04 23.32
C SER A 219 7.21 -6.54 22.31
N PHE A 220 6.87 -5.72 21.30
CA PHE A 220 6.04 -6.14 20.18
C PHE A 220 6.76 -7.21 19.35
N TRP A 221 8.05 -6.99 19.06
CA TRP A 221 8.89 -7.89 18.27
C TRP A 221 9.28 -9.16 19.05
N LEU A 222 9.64 -9.00 20.32
CA LEU A 222 10.19 -10.10 21.14
C LEU A 222 9.17 -11.18 21.51
N LYS A 223 7.87 -10.89 21.42
CA LYS A 223 6.81 -11.82 21.82
C LYS A 223 6.73 -13.08 20.94
N TYR A 224 7.35 -13.06 19.76
CA TYR A 224 7.15 -14.09 18.73
C TYR A 224 8.42 -14.84 18.36
N GLY A 225 9.50 -14.68 19.13
CA GLY A 225 10.69 -15.49 18.97
C GLY A 225 11.49 -15.23 17.69
N LEU A 226 11.17 -14.17 16.92
CA LEU A 226 11.94 -13.72 15.76
C LEU A 226 13.38 -13.46 16.18
N THR A 227 14.21 -14.49 16.04
CA THR A 227 15.66 -14.35 16.13
C THR A 227 16.15 -13.74 14.83
N SER A 228 17.28 -13.03 14.88
CA SER A 228 17.85 -12.41 13.68
C SER A 228 18.08 -13.40 12.53
N GLU A 229 18.22 -14.70 12.80
CA GLU A 229 18.44 -15.74 11.80
C GLU A 229 17.19 -16.06 10.96
N GLU A 230 15.98 -16.04 11.55
CA GLU A 230 14.72 -16.31 10.82
C GLU A 230 14.28 -15.13 9.95
N VAL A 231 14.49 -13.89 10.43
CA VAL A 231 14.16 -12.67 9.67
C VAL A 231 15.08 -12.48 8.46
N ILE A 232 16.35 -12.92 8.57
CA ILE A 232 17.31 -12.90 7.45
C ILE A 232 17.07 -14.10 6.51
N GLY A 233 16.63 -15.25 7.03
CA GLY A 233 16.31 -16.44 6.25
C GLY A 233 15.17 -16.24 5.26
N ASP A 234 14.02 -15.70 5.70
CA ASP A 234 12.86 -15.51 4.82
C ASP A 234 13.03 -14.34 3.84
N ALA A 235 13.83 -13.31 4.18
CA ALA A 235 14.19 -12.24 3.24
C ALA A 235 15.16 -12.72 2.13
N MET A 236 15.85 -13.86 2.33
CA MET A 236 16.73 -14.46 1.33
C MET A 236 16.10 -15.65 0.57
N ILE A 237 15.00 -16.22 1.05
CA ILE A 237 14.26 -17.28 0.33
C ILE A 237 13.14 -16.63 -0.49
N VAL A 238 13.53 -15.76 -1.42
CA VAL A 238 12.77 -15.56 -2.66
C VAL A 238 13.47 -16.43 -3.70
N ASP A 239 13.21 -17.74 -3.62
CA ASP A 239 13.64 -18.70 -4.64
C ASP A 239 12.88 -18.37 -5.93
N PHE A 240 13.52 -17.60 -6.81
CA PHE A 240 13.09 -17.45 -8.19
C PHE A 240 13.32 -18.80 -8.88
N GLY A 241 12.35 -19.69 -8.74
CA GLY A 241 12.23 -20.89 -9.56
C GLY A 241 12.18 -20.48 -11.04
N LEU A 242 13.35 -20.43 -11.67
CA LEU A 242 13.48 -20.44 -13.11
C LEU A 242 13.30 -21.90 -13.56
N PRO A 243 12.39 -22.17 -14.52
CA PRO A 243 12.23 -23.52 -15.04
C PRO A 243 13.47 -23.91 -15.86
N GLU A 244 13.92 -25.15 -15.67
CA GLU A 244 14.86 -25.85 -16.57
C GLU A 244 14.32 -25.97 -18.00
#